data_AF-T1A040-F1
#
_entry.id   AF-T1A040-F1
#
_cell.length_a   1.000
_cell.length_b   1.000
_cell.length_c   1.000
_cell.angle_alpha   90.00
_cell.angle_beta   90.00
_cell.angle_gamma   90.00
#
_symmetry.space_group_name_H-M   'P 1'
#
loop_
_entity.id
_entity.type
_entity.pdbx_description
1 polymer ?
#
loop_
_entity_poly.entity_id
_entity_poly.type
_entity_poly.pdbx_seq_one_letter_code
_entity_poly.pdbx_strand_id
1 'polypeptide(L)'
;MQGDRVSFVCADDAHGTPIMLKAEAEGVRPETLIEGMRAEHERDLGRFAISFDHYHSTHSPENQELVLAFYHHLAEGGHLRIRTIRQMYDPKARLFLPDRYIRGTCPRCGTPDQYGDSCENCGASYDPTDLISPRSSLTGLAPEARETEHVFVRLENFKELLETFVHQGSLDRGVQRKLDEWLASGLRDWDITRDAPYFGFPIPNRPDQYFYV
;
A
#
# COMPACT_ATOMS: atom_id res chain seq x y z
N MET A 1 7.99 31.15 21.50
CA MET A 1 8.70 30.53 20.37
C MET A 1 10.20 30.70 20.58
N GLN A 2 11.02 29.70 20.21
CA GLN A 2 12.49 29.71 20.40
C GLN A 2 13.25 30.49 19.30
N GLY A 3 12.58 30.87 18.20
CA GLY A 3 13.19 31.61 17.09
C GLY A 3 13.76 30.73 15.98
N ASP A 4 13.60 29.41 16.09
CA ASP A 4 14.06 28.45 15.08
C ASP A 4 13.28 28.59 13.76
N ARG A 5 13.96 28.31 12.65
CA ARG A 5 13.32 28.13 11.34
C ARG A 5 12.79 26.71 11.24
N VAL A 6 11.46 26.57 11.24
CA VAL A 6 10.75 25.29 11.18
C VAL A 6 9.99 25.19 9.87
N SER A 7 9.98 23.99 9.28
CA SER A 7 9.09 23.61 8.19
C SER A 7 8.23 22.43 8.63
N PHE A 8 6.94 22.66 8.78
CA PHE A 8 5.95 21.66 9.16
C PHE A 8 5.08 21.32 7.96
N VAL A 9 5.30 20.13 7.39
CA VAL A 9 4.68 19.70 6.13
C VAL A 9 3.82 18.46 6.33
N CYS A 10 2.75 18.36 5.54
CA CYS A 10 1.88 17.19 5.50
C CYS A 10 1.22 17.06 4.11
N ALA A 11 0.52 15.96 3.87
CA ALA A 11 -0.23 15.72 2.64
C ALA A 11 -1.27 14.62 2.87
N ASP A 12 -2.32 14.63 2.04
CA ASP A 12 -3.23 13.48 1.92
C ASP A 12 -2.58 12.38 1.08
N ASP A 13 -2.65 11.15 1.60
CA ASP A 13 -2.35 9.95 0.82
C ASP A 13 -3.56 9.56 -0.03
N ALA A 14 -3.41 9.71 -1.34
CA ALA A 14 -4.50 9.77 -2.30
C ALA A 14 -4.52 8.64 -3.33
N HIS A 15 -3.64 7.64 -3.26
CA HIS A 15 -3.61 6.54 -4.25
C HIS A 15 -4.22 5.24 -3.70
N GLY A 16 -4.50 4.31 -4.61
CA GLY A 16 -4.85 2.94 -4.26
C GLY A 16 -6.23 2.46 -4.72
N THR A 17 -6.35 1.14 -4.80
CA THR A 17 -7.61 0.42 -5.08
C THR A 17 -8.80 0.86 -4.20
N PRO A 18 -8.67 1.11 -2.87
CA PRO A 18 -9.79 1.64 -2.08
C PRO A 18 -10.39 2.93 -2.64
N ILE A 19 -9.55 3.91 -2.96
CA ILE A 19 -9.97 5.23 -3.43
C ILE A 19 -10.63 5.10 -4.80
N MET A 20 -10.02 4.32 -5.69
CA MET A 20 -10.59 4.01 -7.01
C MET A 20 -12.00 3.42 -6.91
N LEU A 21 -12.17 2.37 -6.10
CA LEU A 21 -13.46 1.68 -5.95
C LEU A 21 -14.50 2.56 -5.24
N LYS A 22 -14.07 3.41 -4.30
CA LYS A 22 -14.96 4.36 -3.62
C LYS A 22 -15.48 5.42 -4.60
N ALA A 23 -14.60 5.96 -5.43
CA ALA A 23 -14.98 6.94 -6.45
C ALA A 23 -15.94 6.33 -7.49
N GLU A 24 -15.67 5.10 -7.93
CA GLU A 24 -16.56 4.34 -8.81
C GLU A 24 -17.95 4.13 -8.17
N ALA A 25 -18.00 3.72 -6.91
CA ALA A 25 -19.24 3.52 -6.17
C ALA A 25 -20.06 4.80 -6.00
N GLU A 26 -19.41 5.96 -5.92
CA GLU A 26 -20.04 7.28 -5.86
C GLU A 26 -20.35 7.88 -7.24
N GLY A 27 -19.91 7.23 -8.33
CA GLY A 27 -20.10 7.73 -9.69
C GLY A 27 -19.32 9.01 -9.97
N VAL A 28 -18.20 9.23 -9.27
CA VAL A 28 -17.32 10.40 -9.43
C VAL A 28 -15.93 9.98 -9.91
N ARG A 29 -15.15 10.93 -10.42
CA ARG A 29 -13.73 10.67 -10.73
C ARG A 29 -12.92 10.59 -9.42
N PRO A 30 -11.90 9.71 -9.32
CA PRO A 30 -11.04 9.64 -8.14
C PRO A 30 -10.46 11.00 -7.72
N GLU A 31 -10.06 11.84 -8.68
CA GLU A 31 -9.54 13.19 -8.42
C GLU A 31 -10.57 14.09 -7.75
N THR A 32 -11.87 13.91 -8.07
CA THR A 32 -12.96 14.68 -7.43
C THR A 32 -13.18 14.21 -5.99
N LEU A 33 -13.07 12.90 -5.74
CA LEU A 33 -13.19 12.34 -4.40
C LEU A 33 -12.06 12.82 -3.47
N ILE A 34 -10.79 12.72 -3.92
CA ILE A 34 -9.64 13.10 -3.10
C ILE A 34 -9.56 14.61 -2.84
N GLU A 35 -9.99 15.44 -3.80
CA GLU A 35 -10.02 16.90 -3.61
C GLU A 35 -11.04 17.30 -2.54
N GLY A 36 -12.23 16.66 -2.58
CA GLY A 36 -13.25 16.88 -1.56
C GLY A 36 -12.79 16.44 -0.17
N MET A 37 -12.14 15.28 -0.07
CA MET A 37 -11.60 14.76 1.19
C MET A 37 -10.48 15.64 1.74
N ARG A 38 -9.54 16.07 0.89
CA ARG A 38 -8.46 16.98 1.30
C ARG A 38 -8.99 18.28 1.88
N ALA A 39 -9.98 18.89 1.20
CA ALA A 39 -10.61 20.11 1.70
C ALA A 39 -11.31 19.91 3.06
N GLU A 40 -11.83 18.71 3.32
CA GLU A 40 -12.38 18.33 4.62
C GLU A 40 -11.30 18.15 5.69
N HIS A 41 -10.23 17.42 5.40
CA HIS A 41 -9.10 17.25 6.30
C HIS A 41 -8.45 18.60 6.66
N GLU A 42 -8.17 19.46 5.69
CA GLU A 42 -7.58 20.78 5.94
C GLU A 42 -8.47 21.65 6.84
N ARG A 43 -9.79 21.63 6.58
CA ARG A 43 -10.76 22.37 7.41
C ARG A 43 -10.77 21.85 8.85
N ASP A 44 -10.77 20.54 9.03
CA ASP A 44 -10.86 19.94 10.35
C ASP A 44 -9.55 20.14 11.14
N LEU A 45 -8.39 19.90 10.51
CA LEU A 45 -7.07 20.18 11.10
C LEU A 45 -6.90 21.67 11.42
N GLY A 46 -7.43 22.56 10.56
CA GLY A 46 -7.47 24.00 10.79
C GLY A 46 -8.31 24.40 12.01
N ARG A 47 -9.41 23.70 12.31
CA ARG A 47 -10.21 23.92 13.53
C ARG A 47 -9.47 23.55 14.81
N PHE A 48 -8.53 22.61 14.74
CA PHE A 48 -7.61 22.29 15.83
C PHE A 48 -6.40 23.21 15.88
N ALA A 49 -6.37 24.26 15.05
CA ALA A 49 -5.26 25.21 14.92
C ALA A 49 -3.91 24.54 14.59
N ILE A 50 -3.95 23.46 13.79
CA ILE A 50 -2.73 22.84 13.26
C ILE A 50 -2.22 23.69 12.10
N SER A 51 -1.02 24.26 12.28
CA SER A 51 -0.45 25.25 11.36
C SER A 51 0.66 24.64 10.49
N PHE A 52 0.29 23.91 9.43
CA PHE A 52 1.25 23.45 8.44
C PHE A 52 1.78 24.63 7.61
N ASP A 53 3.08 24.62 7.31
CA ASP A 53 3.67 25.50 6.30
C ASP A 53 3.25 25.08 4.88
N HIS A 54 2.99 23.78 4.69
CA HIS A 54 2.47 23.24 3.44
C HIS A 54 1.67 21.95 3.70
N TYR A 55 0.43 21.91 3.20
CA TYR A 55 -0.40 20.70 3.13
C TYR A 55 -0.62 20.34 1.66
N HIS A 56 -0.32 19.12 1.27
CA HIS A 56 -0.32 18.72 -0.14
C HIS A 56 -1.07 17.40 -0.42
N SER A 57 -0.75 16.72 -1.52
CA SER A 57 -1.27 15.40 -1.85
C SER A 57 -0.18 14.52 -2.47
N THR A 58 -0.23 13.21 -2.21
CA THR A 58 0.60 12.23 -2.93
C THR A 58 0.22 12.13 -4.41
N HIS A 59 -1.00 12.53 -4.80
CA HIS A 59 -1.41 12.67 -6.20
C HIS A 59 -1.05 14.06 -6.76
N SER A 60 0.26 14.31 -6.91
CA SER A 60 0.82 15.56 -7.40
C SER A 60 1.93 15.32 -8.45
N PRO A 61 2.16 16.26 -9.39
CA PRO A 61 3.27 16.19 -10.34
C PRO A 61 4.64 16.05 -9.66
N GLU A 62 4.85 16.75 -8.56
CA GLU A 62 6.09 16.75 -7.78
C GLU A 62 6.37 15.37 -7.18
N ASN A 63 5.35 14.74 -6.58
CA ASN A 63 5.51 13.39 -6.05
C ASN A 63 5.70 12.36 -7.16
N GLN A 64 5.05 12.54 -8.32
CA GLN A 64 5.27 11.67 -9.48
C GLN A 64 6.73 11.72 -9.95
N GLU A 65 7.31 12.91 -10.08
CA GLU A 65 8.71 13.09 -10.45
C GLU A 65 9.65 12.43 -9.42
N LEU A 66 9.39 12.63 -8.13
CA LEU A 66 10.20 12.04 -7.06
C LEU A 66 10.11 10.52 -7.03
N VAL A 67 8.91 9.93 -7.11
CA VAL A 67 8.71 8.48 -7.13
C VAL A 67 9.43 7.85 -8.33
N LEU A 68 9.35 8.47 -9.50
CA LEU A 68 10.07 8.04 -10.68
C LEU A 68 11.59 8.11 -10.46
N ALA A 69 12.09 9.20 -9.89
CA ALA A 69 13.52 9.33 -9.56
C ALA A 69 13.97 8.24 -8.57
N PHE A 70 13.21 7.96 -7.50
CA PHE A 70 13.52 6.89 -6.55
C PHE A 70 13.55 5.52 -7.25
N TYR A 71 12.56 5.23 -8.09
CA TYR A 71 12.50 3.99 -8.85
C TYR A 71 13.73 3.83 -9.77
N HIS A 72 14.14 4.89 -10.47
CA HIS A 72 15.31 4.87 -11.34
C HIS A 72 16.61 4.62 -10.55
N HIS A 73 16.84 5.30 -9.42
CA HIS A 73 18.02 5.06 -8.60
C HIS A 73 18.07 3.64 -8.03
N LEU A 74 16.91 3.09 -7.61
CA LEU A 74 16.83 1.70 -7.14
C LEU A 74 17.15 0.71 -8.27
N ALA A 75 16.68 0.99 -9.48
CA ALA A 75 16.97 0.17 -10.66
C ALA A 75 18.46 0.21 -11.03
N GLU A 76 19.05 1.40 -11.11
CA GLU A 76 20.47 1.61 -11.44
C GLU A 76 21.40 1.00 -10.39
N GLY A 77 21.01 1.04 -9.11
CA GLY A 77 21.74 0.39 -8.03
C GLY A 77 21.56 -1.13 -7.95
N GLY A 78 20.76 -1.75 -8.82
CA GLY A 78 20.52 -3.19 -8.80
C GLY A 78 19.71 -3.68 -7.58
N HIS A 79 18.91 -2.79 -6.99
CA HIS A 79 18.08 -3.08 -5.82
C HIS A 79 16.69 -3.59 -6.18
N LEU A 80 16.34 -3.68 -7.46
CA LEU A 80 15.05 -4.19 -7.93
C LEU A 80 15.15 -5.64 -8.39
N ARG A 81 14.06 -6.40 -8.20
CA ARG A 81 13.91 -7.77 -8.68
C ARG A 81 12.50 -7.98 -9.22
N ILE A 82 12.40 -8.59 -10.40
CA ILE A 82 11.10 -9.00 -10.96
C ILE A 82 10.80 -10.43 -10.53
N ARG A 83 9.56 -10.69 -10.10
CA ARG A 83 9.06 -12.03 -9.77
C ARG A 83 7.65 -12.19 -10.30
N THR A 84 7.36 -13.35 -10.87
CA THR A 84 5.98 -13.77 -11.12
C THR A 84 5.33 -14.17 -9.80
N ILE A 85 4.19 -13.57 -9.50
CA ILE A 85 3.33 -13.94 -8.37
C ILE A 85 2.01 -14.49 -8.88
N ARG A 86 1.32 -15.24 -8.02
CA ARG A 86 -0.03 -15.74 -8.28
C ARG A 86 -1.01 -15.02 -7.36
N GLN A 87 -1.97 -14.32 -7.93
CA GLN A 87 -2.96 -13.54 -7.20
C GLN A 87 -4.38 -13.86 -7.68
N MET A 88 -5.36 -13.69 -6.79
CA MET A 88 -6.77 -13.86 -7.13
C MET A 88 -7.27 -12.70 -7.99
N TYR A 89 -7.97 -13.02 -9.07
CA TYR A 89 -8.51 -12.07 -10.04
C TYR A 89 -10.02 -12.23 -10.18
N ASP A 90 -10.74 -11.11 -10.18
CA ASP A 90 -12.17 -11.08 -10.47
C ASP A 90 -12.41 -10.87 -11.97
N PRO A 91 -12.93 -11.88 -12.71
CA PRO A 91 -13.13 -11.77 -14.15
C PRO A 91 -14.22 -10.77 -14.57
N LYS A 92 -15.17 -10.45 -13.67
CA LYS A 92 -16.26 -9.51 -13.95
C LYS A 92 -15.84 -8.08 -13.64
N ALA A 93 -15.18 -7.85 -12.51
CA ALA A 93 -14.60 -6.53 -12.19
C ALA A 93 -13.33 -6.24 -12.99
N ARG A 94 -12.72 -7.27 -13.59
CA ARG A 94 -11.45 -7.21 -14.33
C ARG A 94 -10.30 -6.67 -13.49
N LEU A 95 -10.23 -7.10 -12.23
CA LEU A 95 -9.34 -6.54 -11.22
C LEU A 95 -8.66 -7.67 -10.43
N PHE A 96 -7.35 -7.57 -10.22
CA PHE A 96 -6.65 -8.37 -9.21
C PHE A 96 -7.11 -7.93 -7.82
N LEU A 97 -7.54 -8.87 -6.99
CA LEU A 97 -8.13 -8.61 -5.69
C LEU A 97 -7.03 -8.49 -4.63
N PRO A 98 -6.87 -7.32 -3.98
CA PRO A 98 -6.25 -7.26 -2.66
C PRO A 98 -6.96 -8.19 -1.68
N ASP A 99 -6.21 -8.69 -0.70
CA ASP A 99 -6.65 -9.70 0.28
C ASP A 99 -8.02 -9.38 0.88
N ARG A 100 -8.22 -8.15 1.36
CA ARG A 100 -9.48 -7.70 1.97
C ARG A 100 -10.70 -7.75 1.04
N TYR A 101 -10.51 -7.86 -0.28
CA TYR A 101 -11.59 -8.01 -1.24
C TYR A 101 -11.89 -9.47 -1.59
N ILE A 102 -11.13 -10.41 -1.04
CA ILE A 102 -11.37 -11.85 -1.09
C ILE A 102 -12.15 -12.21 0.18
N ARG A 103 -13.29 -12.87 0.02
CA ARG A 103 -14.12 -13.36 1.11
C ARG A 103 -14.40 -14.83 0.94
N GLY A 104 -14.42 -15.60 2.02
CA GLY A 104 -14.69 -17.04 1.94
C GLY A 104 -14.98 -17.65 3.30
N THR A 105 -14.87 -18.96 3.38
CA THR A 105 -15.05 -19.70 4.63
C THR A 105 -13.70 -19.97 5.28
N CYS A 106 -13.60 -19.74 6.59
CA CYS A 106 -12.38 -19.95 7.36
C CYS A 106 -11.86 -21.39 7.19
N PRO A 107 -10.61 -21.60 6.75
CA PRO A 107 -10.05 -22.94 6.59
C PRO A 107 -9.81 -23.68 7.92
N ARG A 108 -9.84 -22.96 9.05
CA ARG A 108 -9.58 -23.53 10.38
C ARG A 108 -10.85 -23.95 11.12
N CYS A 109 -11.85 -23.08 11.20
CA CYS A 109 -13.04 -23.30 12.02
C CYS A 109 -14.33 -23.40 11.21
N GLY A 110 -14.28 -23.26 9.88
CA GLY A 110 -15.45 -23.36 9.01
C GLY A 110 -16.43 -22.20 9.13
N THR A 111 -16.10 -21.12 9.85
CA THR A 111 -16.95 -19.93 9.89
C THR A 111 -17.02 -19.31 8.49
N PRO A 112 -18.23 -19.13 7.92
CA PRO A 112 -18.38 -18.52 6.61
C PRO A 112 -17.98 -17.05 6.65
N ASP A 113 -17.95 -16.42 5.47
CA ASP A 113 -18.06 -14.96 5.37
C ASP A 113 -16.89 -14.15 5.96
N GLN A 114 -15.70 -14.76 6.02
CA GLN A 114 -14.44 -14.15 6.47
C GLN A 114 -13.70 -13.44 5.35
N TYR A 115 -13.01 -12.35 5.69
CA TYR A 115 -12.31 -11.48 4.73
C TYR A 115 -10.79 -11.64 4.82
N GLY A 116 -10.12 -11.67 3.67
CA GLY A 116 -8.66 -11.61 3.59
C GLY A 116 -7.93 -12.73 4.32
N ASP A 117 -6.94 -12.34 5.12
CA ASP A 117 -5.91 -13.20 5.69
C ASP A 117 -6.16 -13.59 7.16
N SER A 118 -7.33 -13.26 7.70
CA SER A 118 -7.68 -13.54 9.09
C SER A 118 -9.15 -13.90 9.30
N CYS A 119 -9.42 -14.64 10.38
CA CYS A 119 -10.76 -15.02 10.79
C CYS A 119 -11.15 -14.24 12.06
N GLU A 120 -12.23 -13.46 11.97
CA GLU A 120 -12.77 -12.67 13.07
C GLU A 120 -13.43 -13.53 14.16
N ASN A 121 -13.80 -14.78 13.85
CA ASN A 121 -14.41 -15.68 14.83
C ASN A 121 -13.38 -16.45 15.67
N CYS A 122 -12.36 -17.05 15.04
CA CYS A 122 -11.37 -17.88 15.76
C CYS A 122 -9.99 -17.23 15.91
N GLY A 123 -9.75 -16.05 15.34
CA GLY A 123 -8.47 -15.33 15.42
C GLY A 123 -7.34 -15.95 14.61
N ALA A 124 -7.61 -16.96 13.77
CA ALA A 124 -6.59 -17.57 12.93
C ALA A 124 -6.17 -16.63 11.78
N SER A 125 -4.88 -16.62 11.46
CA SER A 125 -4.33 -16.03 10.23
C SER A 125 -3.99 -17.12 9.20
N TYR A 126 -4.17 -16.82 7.92
CA TYR A 126 -3.95 -17.71 6.77
C TYR A 126 -3.74 -16.90 5.49
N ASP A 127 -3.27 -17.53 4.41
CA ASP A 127 -3.23 -16.86 3.13
C ASP A 127 -4.67 -16.72 2.58
N PRO A 128 -5.07 -15.59 1.94
CA PRO A 128 -6.40 -15.47 1.35
C PRO A 128 -6.73 -16.55 0.32
N THR A 129 -5.70 -17.17 -0.29
CA THR A 129 -5.87 -18.31 -1.19
C THR A 129 -6.25 -19.61 -0.48
N ASP A 130 -6.07 -19.69 0.84
CA ASP A 130 -6.51 -20.81 1.68
C ASP A 130 -8.00 -20.74 2.04
N LEU A 131 -8.68 -19.61 1.78
CA LEU A 131 -10.12 -19.48 2.05
C LEU A 131 -10.92 -20.54 1.27
N ILE A 132 -11.81 -21.24 1.98
CA ILE A 132 -12.67 -22.24 1.36
C ILE A 132 -13.78 -21.52 0.59
N SER A 133 -13.97 -21.90 -0.67
CA SER A 133 -14.96 -21.30 -1.59
C SER A 133 -14.81 -19.77 -1.66
N PRO A 134 -13.64 -19.27 -2.10
CA PRO A 134 -13.38 -17.83 -2.14
C PRO A 134 -14.32 -17.15 -3.13
N ARG A 135 -14.70 -15.92 -2.81
CA ARG A 135 -15.56 -15.04 -3.61
C ARG A 135 -14.98 -13.64 -3.58
N SER A 136 -15.12 -12.93 -4.68
CA SER A 136 -14.93 -11.50 -4.73
C SER A 136 -16.01 -10.82 -3.90
N SER A 137 -15.62 -9.99 -2.95
CA SER A 137 -16.54 -9.10 -2.23
C SER A 137 -17.12 -8.00 -3.11
N LEU A 138 -16.52 -7.73 -4.29
CA LEU A 138 -16.99 -6.72 -5.24
C LEU A 138 -18.12 -7.25 -6.12
N THR A 139 -18.01 -8.48 -6.63
CA THR A 139 -18.97 -9.03 -7.60
C THR A 139 -19.70 -10.29 -7.14
N GLY A 140 -19.27 -10.92 -6.05
CA GLY A 140 -19.79 -12.19 -5.55
C GLY A 140 -19.32 -13.45 -6.30
N LEU A 141 -18.57 -13.28 -7.40
CA LEU A 141 -18.07 -14.39 -8.22
C LEU A 141 -16.86 -15.07 -7.57
N ALA A 142 -16.65 -16.34 -7.90
CA ALA A 142 -15.41 -17.03 -7.53
C ALA A 142 -14.24 -16.39 -8.28
N PRO A 143 -13.18 -15.95 -7.59
CA PRO A 143 -12.01 -15.41 -8.25
C PRO A 143 -11.18 -16.53 -8.90
N GLU A 144 -10.42 -16.16 -9.92
CA GLU A 144 -9.50 -17.02 -10.63
C GLU A 144 -8.07 -16.70 -10.19
N ALA A 145 -7.26 -17.71 -9.87
CA ALA A 145 -5.85 -17.46 -9.59
C ALA A 145 -5.10 -17.23 -10.91
N ARG A 146 -4.53 -16.04 -11.08
CA ARG A 146 -3.76 -15.63 -12.26
C ARG A 146 -2.34 -15.25 -11.89
N GLU A 147 -1.43 -15.43 -12.85
CA GLU A 147 -0.04 -15.02 -12.69
C GLU A 147 0.17 -13.61 -13.25
N THR A 148 1.01 -12.83 -12.57
CA THR A 148 1.40 -11.47 -12.96
C THR A 148 2.83 -11.21 -12.51
N GLU A 149 3.57 -10.38 -13.23
CA GLU A 149 4.95 -10.02 -12.89
C GLU A 149 4.99 -8.74 -12.06
N HIS A 150 5.50 -8.82 -10.84
CA HIS A 150 5.67 -7.67 -9.96
C HIS A 150 7.14 -7.31 -9.80
N VAL A 151 7.40 -6.01 -9.59
CA VAL A 151 8.71 -5.49 -9.22
C VAL A 151 8.80 -5.41 -7.70
N PHE A 152 9.91 -5.88 -7.16
CA PHE A 152 10.21 -5.89 -5.73
C PHE A 152 11.49 -5.12 -5.44
N VAL A 153 11.52 -4.39 -4.33
CA VAL A 153 12.73 -3.82 -3.75
C VAL A 153 13.40 -4.82 -2.83
N ARG A 154 14.68 -5.11 -3.05
CA ARG A 154 15.49 -6.01 -2.24
C ARG A 154 15.96 -5.31 -0.96
N LEU A 155 15.07 -5.25 0.04
CA LEU A 155 15.33 -4.54 1.30
C LEU A 155 16.56 -5.06 2.05
N GLU A 156 16.86 -6.36 1.92
CA GLU A 156 18.05 -6.96 2.54
C GLU A 156 19.36 -6.29 2.10
N ASN A 157 19.42 -5.71 0.88
CA ASN A 157 20.59 -4.96 0.41
C ASN A 157 20.89 -3.72 1.28
N PHE A 158 19.94 -3.25 2.10
CA PHE A 158 20.08 -2.08 2.97
C PHE A 158 20.18 -2.44 4.45
N LYS A 159 20.28 -3.73 4.80
CA LYS A 159 20.21 -4.20 6.19
C LYS A 159 21.27 -3.56 7.09
N GLU A 160 22.53 -3.53 6.66
CA GLU A 160 23.64 -2.97 7.45
C GLU A 160 23.45 -1.46 7.72
N LEU A 161 22.97 -0.72 6.71
CA LEU A 161 22.63 0.70 6.84
C LEU A 161 21.51 0.89 7.88
N LEU A 162 20.47 0.06 7.82
CA LEU A 162 19.33 0.13 8.73
C LEU A 162 19.72 -0.26 10.16
N GLU A 163 20.51 -1.32 10.35
CA GLU A 163 21.04 -1.73 11.67
C GLU A 163 21.87 -0.60 12.28
N THR A 164 22.74 0.02 11.49
CA THR A 164 23.52 1.19 11.94
C THR A 164 22.62 2.35 12.35
N PHE A 165 21.61 2.67 11.53
CA PHE A 165 20.63 3.72 11.80
C PHE A 165 19.79 3.46 13.06
N VAL A 166 19.47 2.21 13.36
CA VAL A 166 18.68 1.83 14.53
C VAL A 166 19.49 1.95 15.83
N HIS A 167 20.80 1.76 15.79
CA HIS A 167 21.67 1.73 16.97
C HIS A 167 22.45 3.03 17.26
N GLN A 168 22.32 4.08 16.45
CA GLN A 168 22.95 5.40 16.67
C GLN A 168 22.31 6.25 17.79
N GLY A 169 21.29 5.74 18.50
CA GLY A 169 20.75 6.35 19.72
C GLY A 169 19.74 7.49 19.51
N SER A 170 19.24 7.68 18.29
CA SER A 170 18.26 8.72 17.94
C SER A 170 16.80 8.28 18.09
N LEU A 171 16.54 6.98 18.29
CA LEU A 171 15.20 6.42 18.32
C LEU A 171 14.69 6.18 19.75
N ASP A 172 13.38 6.23 19.93
CA ASP A 172 12.75 5.76 21.15
C ASP A 172 13.03 4.26 21.38
N ARG A 173 13.19 3.87 22.64
CA ARG A 173 13.57 2.51 23.03
C ARG A 173 12.51 1.46 22.64
N GLY A 174 11.24 1.81 22.64
CA GLY A 174 10.15 0.95 22.18
C GLY A 174 10.27 0.67 20.69
N VAL A 175 10.48 1.73 19.90
CA VAL A 175 10.68 1.64 18.45
C VAL A 175 11.92 0.81 18.12
N GLN A 176 13.06 1.11 18.76
CA GLN A 176 14.31 0.40 18.54
C GLN A 176 14.15 -1.11 18.74
N ARG A 177 13.57 -1.53 19.88
CA ARG A 177 13.34 -2.96 20.16
C ARG A 177 12.48 -3.64 19.10
N LYS A 178 11.48 -2.93 18.57
CA LYS A 178 10.63 -3.50 17.52
C LYS A 178 11.36 -3.64 16.19
N LEU A 179 12.20 -2.67 15.85
CA LEU A 179 13.05 -2.73 14.66
C LEU A 179 14.09 -3.86 14.79
N ASP A 180 14.65 -4.09 15.97
CA ASP A 180 15.56 -5.21 16.23
C ASP A 180 14.88 -6.56 15.95
N GLU A 181 13.63 -6.74 16.39
CA GLU A 181 12.85 -7.96 16.08
C GLU A 181 12.69 -8.18 14.57
N TRP A 182 12.37 -7.12 13.82
CA TRP A 182 12.20 -7.19 12.37
C TRP A 182 13.52 -7.50 11.64
N LEU A 183 14.60 -6.81 12.02
CA LEU A 183 15.93 -7.02 11.43
C LEU A 183 16.47 -8.42 11.70
N ALA A 184 16.22 -8.95 12.90
CA ALA A 184 16.58 -10.32 13.27
C ALA A 184 15.80 -11.37 12.47
N SER A 185 14.55 -11.09 12.07
CA SER A 185 13.74 -12.01 11.25
C SER A 185 14.16 -12.10 9.78
N GLY A 186 15.03 -11.19 9.32
CA GLY A 186 15.44 -11.05 7.93
C GLY A 186 14.49 -10.17 7.13
N LEU A 187 15.04 -9.24 6.32
CA LEU A 187 14.24 -8.32 5.53
C LEU A 187 13.81 -8.99 4.23
N ARG A 188 12.50 -9.02 3.99
CA ARG A 188 11.93 -9.59 2.79
C ARG A 188 11.90 -8.55 1.67
N ASP A 189 12.04 -9.03 0.43
CA ASP A 189 11.77 -8.24 -0.77
C ASP A 189 10.37 -7.62 -0.69
N TRP A 190 10.25 -6.32 -0.96
CA TRP A 190 9.00 -5.57 -0.83
C TRP A 190 8.37 -5.27 -2.18
N ASP A 191 7.12 -5.66 -2.37
CA ASP A 191 6.38 -5.53 -3.64
C ASP A 191 5.90 -4.08 -3.86
N ILE A 192 6.43 -3.43 -4.89
CA ILE A 192 6.12 -2.03 -5.23
C ILE A 192 5.13 -1.89 -6.39
N THR A 193 4.52 -2.99 -6.86
CA THR A 193 3.74 -2.99 -8.11
C THR A 193 2.29 -3.35 -7.87
N ARG A 194 1.37 -2.67 -8.56
CA ARG A 194 -0.03 -3.05 -8.67
C ARG A 194 -0.48 -3.02 -10.12
N ASP A 195 -1.20 -4.06 -10.53
CA ASP A 195 -1.76 -4.13 -11.87
C ASP A 195 -2.99 -3.22 -12.04
N ALA A 196 -3.23 -2.80 -13.27
CA ALA A 196 -4.44 -2.10 -13.67
C ALA A 196 -5.70 -2.97 -13.44
N PRO A 197 -6.87 -2.35 -13.19
CA PRO A 197 -7.07 -0.92 -12.98
C PRO A 197 -6.57 -0.46 -11.61
N TYR A 198 -5.91 0.71 -11.57
CA TYR A 198 -5.39 1.30 -10.35
C TYR A 198 -5.41 2.83 -10.43
N PHE A 199 -5.61 3.50 -9.29
CA PHE A 199 -5.46 4.94 -9.18
C PHE A 199 -4.11 5.26 -8.54
N GLY A 200 -3.14 5.65 -9.36
CA GLY A 200 -1.79 5.96 -8.93
C GLY A 200 -0.88 6.31 -10.10
N PHE A 201 0.44 6.29 -9.87
CA PHE A 201 1.42 6.59 -10.91
C PHE A 201 1.82 5.34 -11.70
N PRO A 202 1.86 5.41 -13.05
CA PRO A 202 2.28 4.29 -13.88
C PRO A 202 3.79 4.05 -13.77
N ILE A 203 4.20 2.79 -13.84
CA ILE A 203 5.61 2.40 -13.83
C ILE A 203 6.18 2.50 -15.26
N PRO A 204 7.30 3.20 -15.48
CA PRO A 204 7.91 3.31 -16.81
C PRO A 204 8.24 1.95 -17.42
N ASN A 205 7.98 1.79 -18.71
CA ASN A 205 8.22 0.56 -19.50
C ASN A 205 7.49 -0.69 -18.99
N ARG A 206 6.49 -0.54 -18.11
CA ARG A 206 5.64 -1.63 -17.62
C ARG A 206 4.16 -1.22 -17.84
N PRO A 207 3.62 -1.45 -19.05
CA PRO A 207 2.24 -1.06 -19.36
C PRO A 207 1.28 -1.75 -18.38
N ASP A 208 0.21 -1.06 -18.04
CA ASP A 208 -0.81 -1.54 -17.10
C ASP A 208 -0.32 -1.84 -15.68
N GLN A 209 0.85 -1.31 -15.28
CA GLN A 209 1.36 -1.44 -13.92
C GLN A 209 1.63 -0.09 -13.27
N TYR A 210 1.31 0.00 -11.99
CA TYR A 210 1.34 1.20 -11.18
C TYR A 210 2.18 0.97 -9.92
N PHE A 211 2.75 2.04 -9.39
CA PHE A 211 3.39 1.99 -8.09
C PHE A 211 2.34 1.71 -7.02
N TYR A 212 2.67 0.78 -6.12
CA TYR A 212 1.91 0.59 -4.90
C TYR A 212 1.99 1.86 -4.04
N VAL A 213 0.85 2.24 -3.45
CA VAL A 213 0.71 3.37 -2.52
C VAL A 213 1.63 3.23 -1.29
#